data_AF-A0AAW3GMJ9-F1
#
_entry.id   AF-A0AAW3GMJ9-F1
#
_cell.length_a   1.000
_cell.length_b   1.000
_cell.length_c   1.000
_cell.angle_alpha   90.00
_cell.angle_beta   90.00
_cell.angle_gamma   90.00
#
_symmetry.space_group_name_H-M   'P 1'
#
loop_
_entity.id
_entity.type
_entity.pdbx_description
1 polymer ?
#
loop_
_entity_poly.entity_id
_entity_poly.type
_entity_poly.pdbx_seq_one_letter_code
_entity_poly.pdbx_strand_id
1 'polypeptide(L)'
;MNVVIYFKNGNTAYFKDVEDYSTGNLNIVFSYFGVSSQERKSATFYKDSIAGIARQRGQTIMNKRQKKKRLERKKKEMLRSIDFLENIYTKAAEGMRLEYYKIPQGEEKTYHDFFITGFEYATKMFDMAKNQIRSIE
;
A
#
# COMPACT_ATOMS: atom_id res chain seq x y z
N MET A 1 6.74 -21.40 -5.21
CA MET A 1 5.55 -21.79 -4.41
C MET A 1 5.74 -21.28 -2.99
N ASN A 2 4.72 -20.85 -2.25
CA ASN A 2 4.89 -20.47 -0.84
C ASN A 2 4.50 -21.62 0.08
N VAL A 3 5.27 -21.84 1.14
CA VAL A 3 5.05 -22.91 2.13
C VAL A 3 5.06 -22.32 3.53
N VAL A 4 4.03 -22.63 4.31
CA VAL A 4 3.94 -22.33 5.74
C VAL A 4 3.93 -23.65 6.50
N ILE A 5 4.80 -23.78 7.50
CA ILE A 5 4.88 -24.96 8.37
C ILE A 5 4.49 -24.54 9.78
N TYR A 6 3.47 -25.18 10.32
CA TYR A 6 3.05 -25.05 11.71
C TYR A 6 3.65 -26.20 12.51
N PHE A 7 4.48 -25.90 13.51
CA PHE A 7 5.11 -26.91 14.35
C PHE A 7 4.24 -27.24 15.56
N LYS A 8 4.37 -28.48 16.09
CA LYS A 8 3.62 -28.92 17.28
C LYS A 8 3.98 -28.14 18.54
N ASN A 9 5.15 -27.51 18.58
CA ASN A 9 5.57 -26.64 19.68
C ASN A 9 4.99 -25.21 19.60
N GLY A 10 4.11 -24.93 18.63
CA GLY A 10 3.48 -23.62 18.45
C GLY A 10 4.22 -22.66 17.54
N ASN A 11 5.47 -22.96 17.14
CA ASN A 11 6.22 -22.12 16.23
C ASN A 11 5.69 -22.23 14.78
N THR A 12 5.94 -21.20 13.97
CA THR A 12 5.58 -21.18 12.55
C THR A 12 6.77 -20.75 11.71
N ALA A 13 7.06 -21.47 10.63
CA ALA A 13 8.06 -21.09 9.64
C ALA A 13 7.41 -20.78 8.29
N TYR A 14 7.91 -19.74 7.62
CA TYR A 14 7.37 -19.25 6.36
C TYR A 14 8.46 -19.20 5.28
N PHE A 15 8.21 -19.84 4.14
CA PHE A 15 9.14 -19.94 3.02
C PHE A 15 8.47 -19.39 1.75
N LYS A 16 9.14 -18.45 1.09
CA LYS A 16 8.72 -17.89 -0.20
C LYS A 16 9.42 -18.60 -1.35
N ASP A 17 8.74 -18.67 -2.49
CA ASP A 17 9.33 -19.08 -3.77
C ASP A 17 10.12 -20.39 -3.70
N VAL A 18 9.55 -21.33 -2.96
CA VAL A 18 10.02 -22.70 -2.78
C VAL A 18 9.95 -23.47 -4.10
N GLU A 19 11.02 -24.23 -4.35
CA GLU A 19 11.24 -25.12 -5.49
C GLU A 19 11.46 -26.56 -5.03
N ASP A 20 11.42 -27.52 -5.95
CA ASP A 20 11.75 -28.94 -5.71
C ASP A 20 10.97 -29.60 -4.55
N TYR A 21 9.73 -29.14 -4.31
CA TYR A 21 8.97 -29.60 -3.17
C TYR A 21 8.56 -31.07 -3.33
N SER A 22 9.03 -31.91 -2.41
CA SER A 22 8.73 -33.33 -2.34
C SER A 22 8.25 -33.73 -0.96
N THR A 23 7.38 -34.74 -0.92
CA THR A 23 6.86 -35.30 0.33
C THR A 23 7.17 -36.79 0.37
N GLY A 24 8.06 -37.19 1.27
CA GLY A 24 8.30 -38.59 1.59
C GLY A 24 7.30 -39.09 2.64
N ASN A 25 7.48 -40.34 3.08
CA ASN A 25 6.67 -40.92 4.15
C ASN A 25 6.90 -40.20 5.48
N LEU A 26 8.17 -39.95 5.83
CA LEU A 26 8.59 -39.38 7.12
C LEU A 26 8.84 -37.87 7.09
N ASN A 27 9.15 -37.32 5.92
CA ASN A 27 9.68 -35.97 5.82
C ASN A 27 9.13 -35.22 4.59
N ILE A 28 9.43 -33.94 4.57
CA ILE A 28 9.14 -33.02 3.49
C ILE A 28 10.42 -32.27 3.20
N VAL A 29 10.75 -32.16 1.92
CA VAL A 29 12.02 -31.58 1.46
C VAL A 29 11.73 -30.58 0.37
N PHE A 30 12.42 -29.43 0.41
CA PHE A 30 12.32 -28.41 -0.63
C PHE A 30 13.50 -27.45 -0.64
N SER A 31 13.72 -26.79 -1.77
CA SER A 31 14.73 -25.74 -1.96
C SER A 31 14.14 -24.34 -1.74
N TYR A 32 14.89 -23.43 -1.13
CA TYR A 32 14.51 -22.01 -0.95
C TYR A 32 15.73 -21.08 -0.96
N PHE A 33 15.52 -19.78 -1.22
CA PHE A 33 16.58 -18.77 -1.14
C PHE A 33 16.68 -18.19 0.29
N GLY A 34 17.82 -18.36 0.94
CA GLY A 34 18.07 -17.85 2.28
C GLY A 34 18.46 -16.38 2.25
N VAL A 35 17.55 -15.47 2.64
CA VAL A 35 17.77 -14.01 2.58
C VAL A 35 18.97 -13.55 3.41
N SER A 36 19.25 -14.16 4.56
CA SER A 36 20.40 -13.79 5.40
C SER A 36 21.73 -14.29 4.85
N SER A 37 21.73 -15.45 4.18
CA SER A 37 22.94 -16.05 3.61
C SER A 37 23.17 -15.70 2.14
N GLN A 38 22.17 -15.11 1.46
CA GLN A 38 22.19 -14.82 0.02
C GLN A 38 22.50 -16.06 -0.85
N GLU A 39 22.05 -17.23 -0.40
CA GLU A 39 22.36 -18.52 -1.03
C GLU A 39 21.13 -19.43 -1.09
N ARG A 40 21.10 -20.32 -2.08
CA ARG A 40 20.08 -21.36 -2.20
C ARG A 40 20.35 -22.47 -1.18
N LYS A 41 19.34 -22.80 -0.40
CA LYS A 41 19.39 -23.82 0.66
C LYS A 41 18.34 -24.88 0.44
N SER A 42 18.61 -26.09 0.93
CA SER A 42 17.63 -27.17 1.03
C SER A 42 17.15 -27.27 2.48
N ALA A 43 15.84 -27.46 2.66
CA ALA A 43 15.19 -27.63 3.95
C ALA A 43 14.53 -29.01 4.02
N THR A 44 14.76 -29.72 5.13
CA THR A 44 14.13 -31.01 5.44
C THR A 44 13.39 -30.90 6.77
N PHE A 45 12.10 -31.22 6.76
CA PHE A 45 11.25 -31.23 7.97
C PHE A 45 10.60 -32.60 8.15
N TYR A 46 10.72 -33.15 9.36
CA TYR A 46 10.08 -34.41 9.74
C TYR A 46 8.62 -34.20 10.13
N LYS A 47 7.71 -35.03 9.63
CA LYS A 47 6.27 -34.88 9.87
C LYS A 47 5.90 -34.99 11.35
N ASP A 48 6.69 -35.71 12.15
CA ASP A 48 6.46 -35.87 13.58
C ASP A 48 6.51 -34.55 14.35
N SER A 49 7.26 -33.55 13.87
CA SER A 49 7.35 -32.22 14.47
C SER A 49 6.35 -31.21 13.90
N ILE A 50 5.61 -31.58 12.85
CA ILE A 50 4.69 -30.71 12.13
C ILE A 50 3.26 -30.96 12.61
N ALA A 51 2.56 -29.88 12.96
CA ALA A 51 1.13 -29.88 13.26
C ALA A 51 0.28 -29.63 12.00
N GLY A 52 0.80 -28.88 11.02
CA GLY A 52 0.10 -28.62 9.77
C GLY A 52 0.96 -27.91 8.73
N ILE A 53 0.51 -27.92 7.47
CA ILE A 53 1.24 -27.32 6.34
C ILE A 53 0.24 -26.62 5.43
N ALA A 54 0.50 -25.35 5.14
CA ALA A 54 -0.20 -24.60 4.11
C ALA A 54 0.72 -24.39 2.91
N ARG A 55 0.21 -24.65 1.70
CA ARG A 55 0.96 -24.49 0.44
C ARG A 55 0.18 -23.61 -0.52
N GLN A 56 0.88 -22.72 -1.21
CA GLN A 56 0.30 -21.86 -2.23
C GLN A 56 1.17 -21.88 -3.49
N ARG A 57 0.70 -22.58 -4.54
CA ARG A 57 1.37 -22.56 -5.85
C ARG A 57 1.26 -21.16 -6.45
N GLY A 58 2.36 -20.70 -7.06
CA GLY A 58 2.48 -19.35 -7.61
C GLY A 58 1.59 -19.15 -8.84
N GLN A 59 0.34 -18.76 -8.59
CA GLN A 59 -0.26 -17.55 -9.14
C GLN A 59 -1.18 -17.06 -8.03
N THR A 60 -0.81 -15.98 -7.36
CA THR A 60 -1.68 -15.36 -6.36
C THR A 60 -2.84 -14.70 -7.13
N ILE A 61 -3.86 -15.48 -7.49
CA ILE A 61 -5.20 -14.95 -7.65
C ILE A 61 -5.63 -14.56 -6.24
N MET A 62 -5.16 -13.40 -5.79
CA MET A 62 -5.62 -12.77 -4.56
C MET A 62 -7.15 -12.85 -4.61
N ASN A 63 -7.77 -13.49 -3.63
CA ASN A 63 -9.21 -13.78 -3.67
C ASN A 63 -9.95 -12.45 -3.95
N LYS A 64 -10.99 -12.46 -4.78
CA LYS A 64 -11.77 -11.28 -5.16
C LYS A 64 -12.07 -10.38 -3.94
N ARG A 65 -12.38 -10.99 -2.77
CA ARG A 65 -12.59 -10.27 -1.50
C ARG A 65 -11.35 -9.54 -0.98
N GLN A 66 -10.18 -10.16 -1.05
CA GLN A 66 -8.91 -9.56 -0.61
C GLN A 66 -8.43 -8.46 -1.57
N LYS A 67 -8.59 -8.65 -2.89
CA LYS A 67 -8.31 -7.60 -3.89
C LYS A 67 -9.15 -6.36 -3.63
N LYS A 68 -10.46 -6.55 -3.47
CA LYS A 68 -11.39 -5.46 -3.13
C LYS A 68 -10.98 -4.75 -1.84
N LYS A 69 -10.68 -5.51 -0.77
CA LYS A 69 -10.24 -4.92 0.52
C LYS A 69 -8.95 -4.11 0.40
N ARG A 70 -8.00 -4.56 -0.44
CA ARG A 70 -6.75 -3.82 -0.68
C ARG A 70 -7.01 -2.54 -1.47
N LEU A 71 -7.87 -2.60 -2.49
CA LEU A 71 -8.27 -1.43 -3.26
C LEU A 71 -8.96 -0.38 -2.38
N GLU A 72 -9.93 -0.79 -1.56
CA GLU A 72 -10.63 0.10 -0.62
C GLU A 72 -9.67 0.79 0.34
N ARG A 73 -8.66 0.07 0.85
CA ARG A 73 -7.62 0.67 1.70
C ARG A 73 -6.82 1.74 0.96
N LYS A 74 -6.43 1.45 -0.28
CA LYS A 74 -5.67 2.40 -1.13
C LYS A 74 -6.50 3.64 -1.45
N LYS A 75 -7.78 3.48 -1.81
CA LYS A 75 -8.72 4.60 -2.03
C LYS A 75 -8.82 5.48 -0.78
N LYS A 76 -9.00 4.86 0.39
CA LYS A 76 -9.12 5.59 1.67
C LYS A 76 -7.86 6.38 1.99
N GLU A 77 -6.68 5.83 1.71
CA GLU A 77 -5.41 6.52 1.88
C GLU A 77 -5.30 7.73 0.93
N MET A 78 -5.60 7.55 -0.36
CA MET A 78 -5.59 8.63 -1.34
C MET A 78 -6.57 9.76 -0.97
N LEU A 79 -7.79 9.42 -0.54
CA LEU A 79 -8.78 10.40 -0.11
C LEU A 79 -8.27 11.23 1.08
N ARG A 80 -7.67 10.59 2.09
CA ARG A 80 -7.06 11.29 3.23
C ARG A 80 -5.95 12.23 2.81
N SER A 81 -5.12 11.83 1.84
CA SER A 81 -4.07 12.70 1.31
C SER A 81 -4.65 13.93 0.63
N ILE A 82 -5.75 13.79 -0.12
CA ILE A 82 -6.41 14.93 -0.75
C ILE A 82 -7.06 15.83 0.31
N ASP A 83 -7.75 15.26 1.30
CA ASP A 83 -8.35 16.05 2.41
C ASP A 83 -7.28 16.89 3.15
N PHE A 84 -6.08 16.32 3.33
CA PHE A 84 -4.95 17.03 3.91
C PHE A 84 -4.48 18.20 3.03
N LEU A 85 -4.32 17.97 1.72
CA LEU A 85 -3.92 19.01 0.77
C LEU A 85 -4.95 20.14 0.67
N GLU A 86 -6.24 19.80 0.59
CA GLU A 86 -7.33 20.76 0.55
C GLU A 86 -7.31 21.69 1.76
N ASN A 87 -7.12 21.15 2.97
CA ASN A 87 -7.03 21.95 4.19
C ASN A 87 -5.84 22.92 4.15
N ILE A 88 -4.66 22.46 3.71
CA ILE A 88 -3.48 23.32 3.57
C ILE A 88 -3.74 24.44 2.57
N TYR A 89 -4.26 24.11 1.39
CA TYR A 89 -4.49 25.08 0.32
C TYR A 89 -5.55 26.11 0.72
N THR A 90 -6.61 25.67 1.42
CA THR A 90 -7.65 26.56 1.92
C THR A 90 -7.07 27.57 2.90
N LYS A 91 -6.32 27.12 3.91
CA LYS A 91 -5.68 28.00 4.89
C LYS A 91 -4.66 28.95 4.27
N ALA A 92 -3.90 28.46 3.29
CA ALA A 92 -2.95 29.29 2.56
C ALA A 92 -3.68 30.40 1.78
N ALA A 93 -4.74 30.06 1.05
CA ALA A 93 -5.53 31.03 0.30
C ALA A 93 -6.17 32.08 1.24
N GLU A 94 -6.75 31.65 2.37
CA GLU A 94 -7.29 32.56 3.39
C GLU A 94 -6.24 33.53 3.92
N GLY A 95 -5.06 33.03 4.30
CA GLY A 95 -3.95 33.86 4.77
C GLY A 95 -3.47 34.85 3.71
N MET A 96 -3.36 34.41 2.45
CA MET A 96 -2.97 35.29 1.35
C MET A 96 -4.04 36.35 1.05
N ARG A 97 -5.33 36.03 1.16
CA ARG A 97 -6.43 37.01 1.02
C ARG A 97 -6.36 38.10 2.09
N LEU A 98 -6.01 37.76 3.32
CA LEU A 98 -5.83 38.75 4.40
C LEU A 98 -4.72 39.75 4.09
N GLU A 99 -3.60 39.28 3.53
CA GLU A 99 -2.51 40.16 3.10
C GLU A 99 -2.88 40.96 1.85
N TYR A 100 -3.57 40.35 0.89
CA TYR A 100 -4.02 40.99 -0.35
C TYR A 100 -4.81 42.29 -0.12
N TYR A 101 -5.66 42.33 0.92
CA TYR A 101 -6.43 43.53 1.23
C TYR A 101 -5.58 44.71 1.71
N LYS A 102 -4.35 44.47 2.18
CA LYS A 102 -3.40 45.50 2.61
C LYS A 102 -2.54 46.03 1.46
N ILE A 103 -2.49 45.32 0.32
CA ILE A 103 -1.66 45.70 -0.82
C ILE A 103 -2.31 46.91 -1.55
N PRO A 104 -1.55 47.97 -1.84
CA PRO A 104 -2.00 49.09 -2.68
C PRO A 104 -2.41 48.63 -4.09
N GLN A 105 -3.26 49.41 -4.76
CA GLN A 105 -3.63 49.10 -6.15
C GLN A 105 -2.42 49.23 -7.08
N GLY A 106 -2.24 48.25 -7.96
CA GLY A 106 -1.12 48.18 -8.90
C GLY A 106 -0.89 46.75 -9.41
N GLU A 107 0.13 46.58 -10.27
CA GLU A 107 0.44 45.30 -10.89
C GLU A 107 0.73 44.19 -9.87
N GLU A 108 1.45 44.51 -8.79
CA GLU A 108 1.77 43.57 -7.72
C GLU A 108 0.50 42.95 -7.11
N LYS A 109 -0.52 43.78 -6.87
CA LYS A 109 -1.81 43.32 -6.36
C LYS A 109 -2.49 42.37 -7.34
N THR A 110 -2.46 42.68 -8.63
CA THR A 110 -3.02 41.82 -9.68
C THR A 110 -2.30 40.46 -9.74
N TYR A 111 -0.96 40.43 -9.64
CA TYR A 111 -0.22 39.18 -9.61
C TYR A 111 -0.55 38.35 -8.37
N HIS A 112 -0.64 38.98 -7.20
CA HIS A 112 -1.08 38.31 -5.98
C HIS A 112 -2.48 37.69 -6.13
N ASP A 113 -3.43 38.44 -6.69
CA ASP A 113 -4.79 37.93 -6.92
C ASP A 113 -4.80 36.70 -7.82
N PHE A 114 -3.99 36.71 -8.88
CA PHE A 114 -3.82 35.57 -9.78
C PHE A 114 -3.32 34.32 -9.04
N PHE A 115 -2.28 34.46 -8.23
CA PHE A 115 -1.74 33.35 -7.44
C PHE A 115 -2.75 32.81 -6.44
N ILE A 116 -3.44 33.68 -5.70
CA ILE A 116 -4.47 33.29 -4.73
C ILE A 116 -5.57 32.51 -5.40
N THR A 117 -6.05 33.00 -6.55
CA THR A 117 -7.09 32.34 -7.35
C THR A 117 -6.62 30.96 -7.81
N GLY A 118 -5.32 30.77 -8.06
CA GLY A 118 -4.73 29.46 -8.35
C GLY A 118 -4.89 28.45 -7.20
N PHE A 119 -4.67 28.86 -5.96
CA PHE A 119 -4.92 28.01 -4.77
C PHE A 119 -6.40 27.68 -4.62
N GLU A 120 -7.28 28.68 -4.78
CA GLU A 120 -8.74 28.53 -4.72
C GLU A 120 -9.28 27.64 -5.86
N TYR A 121 -8.62 27.63 -7.01
CA TYR A 121 -8.96 26.74 -8.11
C TYR A 121 -8.49 25.31 -7.82
N ALA A 122 -7.30 25.13 -7.26
CA ALA A 122 -6.78 23.82 -6.89
C ALA A 122 -7.69 23.12 -5.86
N THR A 123 -8.25 23.84 -4.88
CA THR A 123 -9.21 23.24 -3.94
C THR A 123 -10.46 22.70 -4.64
N LYS A 124 -11.00 23.41 -5.65
CA LYS A 124 -12.10 22.89 -6.49
C LYS A 124 -11.70 21.63 -7.26
N MET A 125 -10.47 21.56 -7.76
CA MET A 125 -9.97 20.38 -8.47
C MET A 125 -9.78 19.17 -7.55
N PHE A 126 -9.54 19.38 -6.25
CA PHE A 126 -9.45 18.29 -5.29
C PHE A 126 -10.77 17.53 -5.14
N ASP A 127 -11.91 18.20 -5.16
CA ASP A 127 -13.22 17.53 -5.14
C ASP A 127 -13.43 16.64 -6.37
N MET A 128 -13.03 17.10 -7.55
CA MET A 128 -13.05 16.29 -8.77
C MET A 128 -12.16 15.06 -8.62
N ALA A 129 -10.94 15.22 -8.10
CA ALA A 129 -10.02 14.12 -7.87
C ALA A 129 -10.58 13.08 -6.86
N LYS A 130 -11.22 13.53 -5.77
CA LYS A 130 -11.89 12.63 -4.82
C LYS A 130 -12.97 11.80 -5.49
N ASN A 131 -13.77 12.41 -6.37
CA ASN A 131 -14.83 11.72 -7.10
C ASN A 131 -14.26 10.65 -8.05
N GLN A 132 -13.17 10.96 -8.76
CA GLN A 132 -12.47 9.99 -9.59
C GLN A 132 -11.88 8.82 -8.79
N ILE A 133 -11.36 9.07 -7.59
CA ILE A 133 -10.83 7.99 -6.72
C ILE A 133 -11.96 7.07 -6.24
N ARG A 134 -13.11 7.64 -5.87
CA ARG A 134 -14.28 6.87 -5.43
C ARG A 134 -14.75 5.91 -6.53
N SER A 135 -14.67 6.32 -7.79
CA SER A 135 -15.13 5.53 -8.96
C SER A 135 -14.16 4.45 -9.46
N ILE A 136 -12.96 4.28 -8.89
CA ILE A 136 -12.02 3.22 -9.32
C ILE A 136 -12.59 1.81 -9.01
N GLU A 137 -12.50 0.84 -9.91
CA GLU A 137 -12.99 -0.54 -9.70
C GLU A 137 -11.89 -1.58 -9.38
#